data_AF-A0A5M3M7X4-F1
#
_entry.id   AF-A0A5M3M7X4-F1
#
_cell.length_a   1.000
_cell.length_b   1.000
_cell.length_c   1.000
_cell.angle_alpha   90.00
_cell.angle_beta   90.00
_cell.angle_gamma   90.00
#
_symmetry.space_group_name_H-M   'P 1'
#
loop_
_entity.id
_entity.type
_entity.pdbx_description
1 polymer ?
#
loop_
_entity_poly.entity_id
_entity_poly.type
_entity_poly.pdbx_seq_one_letter_code
_entity_poly.pdbx_strand_id
1 'polypeptide(L)'
;NSFRVELPARLRQRGVHNVFHASLLRIHVPNDDRLFPGRLDHQVAEFEVPGTEWAIDRILGHQGTRTEAMFEVMWTSGDIT
;
A
#
# COMPACT_ATOMS: atom_id res chain seq x y z
N ASN A 1 -19.99 -19.44 -17.45
CA ASN A 1 -19.13 -18.73 -18.44
C ASN A 1 -17.98 -18.02 -17.74
N SER A 2 -16.82 -18.66 -17.67
CA SER A 2 -15.59 -18.10 -17.07
C SER A 2 -14.64 -17.58 -18.15
N PHE A 3 -13.93 -16.48 -17.86
CA PHE A 3 -12.94 -15.89 -18.75
C PHE A 3 -11.66 -15.58 -17.96
N ARG A 4 -10.49 -15.79 -18.58
CA ARG A 4 -9.19 -15.54 -17.96
C ARG A 4 -8.64 -14.20 -18.41
N VAL A 5 -8.25 -13.35 -17.46
CA VAL A 5 -7.63 -12.04 -17.70
C VAL A 5 -6.18 -12.09 -17.24
N GLU A 6 -5.28 -11.40 -17.93
CA GLU A 6 -3.91 -11.25 -17.43
C GLU A 6 -3.90 -10.27 -16.25
N LEU A 7 -3.39 -10.72 -15.10
CA LEU A 7 -3.30 -9.91 -13.89
C LEU A 7 -1.85 -9.54 -13.57
N PRO A 8 -1.58 -8.29 -13.15
CA PRO A 8 -0.31 -7.90 -12.55
C PRO A 8 0.15 -8.88 -11.46
N ALA A 9 1.47 -9.11 -11.37
CA ALA A 9 2.04 -10.06 -10.42
C ALA A 9 1.63 -9.78 -8.96
N ARG A 10 1.51 -8.50 -8.59
CA ARG A 10 1.10 -8.06 -7.25
C ARG A 10 -0.31 -8.52 -6.88
N LEU A 11 -1.26 -8.47 -7.81
CA LEU A 11 -2.63 -8.96 -7.56
C LEU A 11 -2.65 -10.48 -7.39
N ARG A 12 -1.86 -11.20 -8.19
CA ARG A 12 -1.71 -12.66 -8.05
C ARG A 12 -1.08 -13.05 -6.72
N GLN A 13 -0.06 -12.33 -6.27
CA GLN A 13 0.60 -12.56 -4.98
C GLN A 13 -0.35 -12.39 -3.79
N ARG A 14 -1.34 -11.51 -3.91
CA ARG A 14 -2.38 -11.29 -2.89
C ARG A 14 -3.57 -12.27 -3.01
N GLY A 15 -3.48 -13.26 -3.90
CA GLY A 15 -4.52 -14.29 -4.05
C GLY A 15 -5.69 -13.90 -4.97
N VAL A 16 -5.59 -12.82 -5.74
CA VAL A 16 -6.63 -12.49 -6.72
C VAL A 16 -6.61 -13.51 -7.86
N HIS A 17 -7.71 -14.23 -8.03
CA HIS A 17 -7.87 -15.16 -9.13
C HIS A 17 -8.04 -14.43 -10.45
N ASN A 18 -7.34 -14.92 -11.47
CA ASN A 18 -7.37 -14.35 -12.81
C ASN A 18 -8.56 -14.81 -13.66
N VAL A 19 -9.57 -15.43 -13.03
CA VAL A 19 -10.74 -16.01 -13.69
C VAL A 19 -11.98 -15.27 -13.22
N PHE A 20 -12.68 -14.63 -14.14
CA PHE A 20 -13.89 -13.85 -13.85
C PHE A 20 -15.08 -14.38 -14.63
N HIS A 21 -16.30 -14.09 -14.16
CA HIS A 21 -17.50 -14.40 -14.92
C HIS A 21 -17.58 -13.48 -16.14
N ALA A 22 -17.80 -14.04 -17.33
CA ALA A 22 -17.72 -13.30 -18.59
C ALA A 22 -18.71 -12.12 -18.68
N SER A 23 -19.87 -12.21 -18.00
CA SER A 23 -20.87 -11.13 -17.96
C SER A 23 -20.46 -9.92 -17.11
N LEU A 24 -19.43 -10.04 -16.29
CA LEU A 24 -18.91 -8.95 -15.45
C LEU A 24 -17.75 -8.21 -16.12
N LEU A 25 -17.26 -8.71 -17.26
CA LEU A 25 -16.20 -8.06 -18.00
C LEU A 25 -16.70 -6.75 -18.62
N ARG A 26 -15.85 -5.72 -18.55
CA ARG A 26 -16.06 -4.42 -19.16
C ARG A 26 -14.89 -4.11 -20.08
N ILE A 27 -15.15 -3.29 -21.11
CA ILE A 27 -14.10 -2.78 -22.01
C ILE A 27 -13.10 -1.98 -21.18
N HIS A 28 -11.81 -2.28 -21.35
CA HIS A 28 -10.76 -1.51 -20.70
C HIS A 28 -10.64 -0.13 -21.35
N VAL A 29 -10.71 0.92 -20.53
CA VAL A 29 -10.45 2.30 -20.93
C VAL A 29 -9.12 2.70 -20.28
N PRO A 30 -8.10 3.11 -21.06
CA PRO A 30 -6.82 3.52 -20.50
C PRO A 30 -6.99 4.79 -19.65
N ASN A 31 -6.14 4.95 -18.64
CA ASN A 31 -6.13 6.15 -17.80
C ASN A 31 -5.61 7.36 -18.60
N ASP A 32 -6.22 8.53 -18.39
CA ASP A 32 -5.65 9.80 -18.83
C ASP A 32 -4.70 10.32 -17.75
N ASP A 33 -3.39 10.13 -17.97
CA ASP A 33 -2.36 10.50 -16.99
C ASP A 33 -2.23 12.02 -16.80
N ARG A 34 -2.76 12.84 -17.72
CA ARG A 34 -2.77 14.30 -17.58
C ARG A 34 -3.85 14.76 -16.61
N LEU A 35 -5.01 14.11 -16.65
CA LEU A 35 -6.15 14.41 -15.77
C LEU A 35 -6.06 13.66 -14.44
N PHE A 36 -5.46 12.47 -14.44
CA PHE A 36 -5.37 11.60 -13.27
C PHE A 36 -3.94 11.08 -13.08
N PRO A 37 -3.00 11.96 -12.66
CA PRO A 37 -1.67 11.52 -12.27
C PRO A 37 -1.76 10.60 -11.05
N GLY A 38 -0.88 9.59 -11.00
CA GLY A 38 -0.78 8.72 -9.82
C GLY A 38 -1.79 7.56 -9.77
N ARG A 39 -2.26 7.07 -10.93
CA ARG A 39 -3.18 5.92 -11.03
C ARG A 39 -2.48 4.56 -11.11
N LEU A 40 -1.23 4.47 -10.64
CA LEU A 40 -0.54 3.19 -10.62
C LEU A 40 -1.22 2.26 -9.63
N ASP A 41 -1.13 0.96 -9.89
CA ASP A 41 -1.73 -0.11 -9.08
C ASP A 41 -1.50 0.05 -7.56
N HIS A 42 -0.29 0.44 -7.16
CA HIS A 42 0.13 0.68 -5.78
C HIS A 42 -0.34 2.02 -5.18
N GLN A 43 -0.88 2.93 -5.99
CA GLN A 43 -1.39 4.23 -5.55
C GLN A 43 -2.92 4.24 -5.46
N VAL A 44 -3.60 3.44 -6.29
CA VAL A 44 -5.07 3.42 -6.38
C VAL A 44 -5.70 2.49 -5.36
N ALA A 45 -5.02 1.39 -5.03
CA ALA A 45 -5.39 0.55 -3.91
C ALA A 45 -4.41 0.83 -2.78
N GLU A 46 -4.92 0.92 -1.55
CA GLU A 46 -4.14 0.85 -0.30
C GLU A 46 -3.50 -0.53 -0.18
N PHE A 47 -2.63 -0.84 -1.12
CA PHE A 47 -1.67 -1.89 -1.02
C PHE A 47 -0.56 -1.29 -0.20
N GLU A 48 -0.55 -1.55 1.11
CA GLU A 48 0.55 -1.19 2.02
C GLU A 48 1.85 -1.31 1.24
N VAL A 49 2.44 -0.16 0.90
CA VAL A 49 3.74 -0.12 0.27
C VAL A 49 4.68 -0.44 1.41
N PRO A 50 5.33 -1.62 1.44
CA PRO A 50 6.36 -1.88 2.44
C PRO A 50 7.51 -0.95 2.08
N GLY A 51 7.55 0.22 2.71
CA GLY A 51 8.43 1.30 2.27
C GLY A 51 8.29 2.62 2.99
N THR A 52 7.20 2.87 3.71
CA THR A 52 7.10 4.07 4.59
C THR A 52 6.78 3.69 6.02
N GLU A 53 7.22 2.53 6.48
CA GLU A 53 7.44 2.34 7.91
C GLU A 53 8.79 2.99 8.22
N TRP A 54 8.78 4.09 8.96
CA TRP A 54 10.02 4.72 9.42
C TRP A 54 10.73 3.78 10.38
N ALA A 55 11.96 3.40 10.03
CA ALA A 55 12.78 2.58 10.91
C ALA A 55 13.22 3.40 12.13
N ILE A 56 12.90 2.91 13.31
CA ILE A 56 13.40 3.42 14.60
C ILE A 56 14.71 2.69 14.89
N ASP A 57 15.78 3.43 15.22
CA ASP A 57 17.02 2.83 15.74
C ASP A 57 16.81 2.35 17.18
N ARG A 58 16.32 3.25 18.06
CA ARG A 58 16.05 2.94 19.46
C ARG A 58 15.07 3.92 20.12
N ILE A 59 14.46 3.48 21.20
CA ILE A 59 13.69 4.32 22.13
C ILE A 59 14.68 4.90 23.16
N LEU A 60 14.70 6.23 23.30
CA LEU A 60 15.55 6.96 24.25
C LEU A 60 14.88 7.13 25.60
N GLY A 61 13.57 7.30 25.60
CA GLY A 61 12.81 7.55 26.82
C GLY A 61 11.31 7.41 26.61
N HIS A 62 10.56 7.43 27.71
CA HIS A 62 9.11 7.57 27.68
C HIS A 62 8.65 8.49 28.80
N GLN A 63 7.51 9.14 28.60
CA GLN A 63 6.83 9.98 29.57
C GLN A 63 5.33 9.66 29.55
N GLY A 64 4.62 9.89 30.65
CA GLY A 64 3.18 9.58 30.75
C GLY A 64 2.88 8.10 30.99
N THR A 65 1.59 7.76 31.08
CA THR A 65 1.14 6.38 31.32
C THR A 65 -0.12 6.05 30.53
N ARG A 66 -0.32 4.76 30.24
CA ARG A 66 -1.47 4.23 29.48
C ARG A 66 -1.61 4.94 28.12
N THR A 67 -2.73 5.62 27.90
CA THR A 67 -3.09 6.30 26.65
C THR A 67 -2.36 7.63 26.46
N GLU A 68 -1.68 8.12 27.49
CA GLU A 68 -0.90 9.36 27.47
C GLU A 68 0.61 9.08 27.41
N ALA A 69 1.00 7.81 27.20
CA ALA A 69 2.41 7.45 27.07
C ALA A 69 2.98 7.98 25.76
N MET A 70 3.98 8.84 25.86
CA MET A 70 4.76 9.38 24.76
C MET A 70 6.17 8.79 24.81
N PHE A 71 6.72 8.45 23.64
CA PHE A 71 8.06 7.87 23.51
C PHE A 71 8.95 8.83 22.75
N GLU A 72 10.15 9.06 23.30
CA GLU A 72 11.23 9.73 22.59
C GLU A 72 11.98 8.66 21.80
N VAL A 73 12.05 8.83 20.48
CA VAL A 73 12.63 7.86 19.56
C VAL A 73 13.78 8.47 18.76
N MET A 74 14.83 7.69 18.57
CA MET A 74 15.90 7.98 17.62
C MET A 74 15.60 7.26 16.31
N TRP A 75 15.46 8.03 15.23
CA TRP A 75 15.25 7.49 13.89
C TRP A 75 16.57 6.94 13.32
N THR A 76 16.48 6.02 12.36
CA THR A 76 17.69 5.56 11.65
C THR A 76 18.39 6.67 10.85
N SER A 77 17.72 7.81 10.59
CA SER A 77 18.33 9.01 10.01
C SER A 77 19.22 9.78 11.01
N GLY A 78 19.12 9.48 12.31
CA GLY A 78 19.78 10.21 13.39
C GLY A 78 18.94 11.34 13.99
N ASP A 79 17.77 11.63 13.44
CA ASP A 79 16.83 12.58 14.03
C ASP A 79 16.25 12.02 15.35
N ILE A 80 15.84 12.91 16.25
CA ILE A 80 15.20 12.57 17.53
C ILE A 80 13.84 13.26 17.58
N THR A 81 12.78 12.51 17.91
CA THR A 81 11.41 13.04 18.11
C THR A 81 10.73 12.43 19.31
#